data_AF-A0A376KVL5-F1
#
_entry.id   AF-A0A376KVL5-F1
#
_cell.length_a   1.000
_cell.length_b   1.000
_cell.length_c   1.000
_cell.angle_alpha   90.00
_cell.angle_beta   90.00
_cell.angle_gamma   90.00
#
_symmetry.space_group_name_H-M   'P 1'
#
loop_
_entity.id
_entity.type
_entity.pdbx_description
1 polymer ?
#
loop_
_entity_poly.entity_id
_entity_poly.type
_entity_poly.pdbx_seq_one_letter_code
_entity_poly.pdbx_strand_id
1 'polypeptide(L)' 'MTLESVVELENGKMVMVSEFFNEDDPDFDHSLDQKMAINWVESWEVVLADEEHK' A
#
# COMPACT_ATOMS: atom_id res chain seq x y z
N MET A 1 8.78 -12.00 -1.98
CA MET A 1 7.54 -11.80 -2.78
C MET A 1 6.97 -10.38 -2.54
N THR A 2 5.83 -10.02 -3.14
CA THR A 2 5.08 -8.80 -2.74
C THR A 2 3.76 -9.16 -2.06
N LEU A 3 3.33 -8.30 -1.14
CA LEU A 3 1.99 -8.35 -0.54
C LEU A 3 1.18 -7.16 -1.07
N GLU A 4 0.07 -7.47 -1.74
CA GLU A 4 -0.88 -6.46 -2.21
C GLU A 4 -1.95 -6.24 -1.14
N SER A 5 -2.04 -5.02 -0.62
CA SER A 5 -2.98 -4.63 0.41
C SER A 5 -3.82 -3.42 -0.02
N VAL A 6 -5.00 -3.30 0.57
CA VAL A 6 -5.84 -2.11 0.43
C VAL A 6 -5.94 -1.46 1.79
N VAL A 7 -5.53 -0.19 1.86
CA VAL A 7 -5.60 0.60 3.10
C VAL A 7 -6.74 1.63 2.98
N GLU A 8 -7.61 1.63 3.98
CA GLU A 8 -8.62 2.67 4.15
C GLU A 8 -8.03 3.86 4.93
N LEU A 9 -8.03 5.04 4.30
CA LEU A 9 -7.66 6.29 4.96
C LEU A 9 -8.80 6.82 5.83
N GLU A 10 -8.50 7.66 6.80
CA GLU A 10 -9.51 8.27 7.70
C GLU A 10 -10.61 9.05 6.96
N ASN A 11 -10.35 9.48 5.72
CA ASN A 11 -11.31 10.17 4.86
C ASN A 11 -12.16 9.20 4.00
N GLY A 12 -12.09 7.89 4.25
CA GLY A 12 -12.83 6.84 3.53
C GLY A 12 -12.29 6.55 2.14
N LYS A 13 -11.15 7.12 1.73
CA LYS A 13 -10.49 6.75 0.47
C LYS A 13 -9.70 5.47 0.65
N MET A 14 -9.69 4.65 -0.39
CA MET A 14 -8.90 3.42 -0.45
C MET A 14 -7.60 3.68 -1.23
N VAL A 15 -6.49 3.16 -0.75
CA VAL A 15 -5.18 3.18 -1.42
C VAL A 15 -4.70 1.75 -1.56
N MET A 16 -4.26 1.38 -2.77
CA MET A 16 -3.59 0.09 -3.01
C MET A 16 -2.10 0.24 -2.71
N VAL A 17 -1.56 -0.70 -1.94
CA VAL A 17 -0.16 -0.71 -1.51
C VAL A 17 0.45 -2.06 -1.87
N SER A 18 1.63 -2.01 -2.49
CA SER A 18 2.46 -3.19 -2.75
C SER A 18 3.68 -3.12 -1.84
N GLU A 19 3.79 -4.07 -0.92
CA GLU A 19 4.91 -4.17 0.02
C GLU A 19 5.90 -5.25 -0.41
N PHE A 20 7.19 -4.91 -0.40
CA PHE A 20 8.28 -5.89 -0.51
C PHE A 20 8.67 -6.33 0.89
N PHE A 21 8.51 -7.62 1.19
CA PHE A 21 8.84 -8.19 2.49
C PHE A 21 9.86 -9.33 2.38
N ASN A 22 10.49 -9.67 3.50
CA ASN A 22 11.37 -10.82 3.61
C ASN A 22 10.53 -12.07 3.91
N GLU A 23 10.42 -12.97 2.94
CA GLU A 23 9.60 -14.19 3.07
C GLU A 23 10.18 -15.23 4.03
N ASP A 24 11.47 -15.13 4.35
CA ASP A 24 12.15 -15.99 5.32
C ASP A 24 12.00 -15.49 6.77
N ASP A 25 11.37 -14.31 6.98
CA ASP A 25 11.15 -13.76 8.31
C ASP A 25 9.92 -14.42 8.99
N PRO A 26 10.12 -15.22 10.06
CA PRO A 26 9.03 -15.96 10.70
C PRO A 26 8.06 -15.06 11.49
N ASP A 27 8.40 -13.79 11.72
CA ASP A 27 7.60 -12.85 12.52
C ASP A 27 6.74 -11.89 11.66
N PHE A 28 6.62 -12.14 10.35
CA PHE A 28 5.86 -11.30 9.43
C PHE A 28 4.33 -11.57 9.52
N ASP A 29 3.65 -10.84 10.41
CA ASP A 29 2.19 -10.94 10.62
C ASP A 29 1.46 -9.60 10.36
N HIS A 30 0.53 -9.62 9.40
CA HIS A 30 -0.47 -8.55 9.21
C HIS A 30 -1.86 -9.03 9.61
N SER A 31 -2.58 -8.18 10.35
CA SER A 31 -3.99 -8.42 10.69
C SER A 31 -4.91 -7.52 9.88
N LEU A 32 -6.14 -8.01 9.62
CA LEU A 32 -7.20 -7.15 9.12
C LEU A 32 -7.46 -6.00 10.12
N ASP A 33 -7.78 -4.82 9.59
CA ASP A 33 -8.03 -3.60 10.37
C ASP A 33 -6.86 -3.13 11.26
N GLN A 34 -5.65 -3.63 10.99
CA GLN A 34 -4.45 -3.16 11.67
C GLN A 34 -4.25 -1.67 11.42
N LYS A 35 -4.14 -0.88 12.50
CA LYS A 35 -3.86 0.55 12.39
C LYS A 35 -2.43 0.78 11.90
N MET A 36 -2.28 1.69 10.95
CA MET A 36 -1.01 2.02 10.33
C MET A 36 -0.74 3.52 10.39
N ALA A 37 0.54 3.90 10.36
CA ALA A 37 0.96 5.27 10.12
C ALA A 37 1.44 5.38 8.66
N ILE A 38 0.86 6.31 7.91
CA ILE A 38 1.23 6.57 6.52
C ILE A 38 1.88 7.95 6.43
N ASN A 39 3.01 8.02 5.73
CA ASN A 39 3.69 9.26 5.41
C ASN A 39 4.03 9.29 3.92
N TRP A 40 4.01 10.48 3.32
CA TRP A 40 4.40 10.70 1.93
C TRP A 40 5.83 11.20 1.88
N VAL A 41 6.64 10.58 1.03
CA VAL A 41 8.00 11.06 0.74
C VAL A 41 7.90 11.98 -0.45
N GLU A 42 8.15 13.27 -0.22
CA GLU A 42 8.10 14.28 -1.27
C GLU A 42 9.01 13.90 -2.44
N SER A 43 8.52 14.13 -3.66
CA SER A 43 9.21 13.85 -4.93
C SER A 43 9.27 12.38 -5.34
N TRP A 44 8.63 11.47 -4.60
CA TRP A 44 8.50 10.06 -5.00
C TRP A 44 7.18 9.78 -5.73
N GLU A 45 6.32 10.79 -5.85
CA GLU A 45 5.05 10.68 -6.53
C GLU A 45 5.25 10.66 -8.05
N VAL A 46 4.59 9.72 -8.72
CA VAL A 46 4.50 9.68 -10.17
C VAL A 46 3.03 9.77 -10.56
N VAL A 47 2.67 10.80 -11.33
CA VAL A 47 1.33 10.94 -11.92
C VAL A 47 1.33 10.24 -13.27
N LEU A 48 0.61 9.14 -13.36
CA LEU A 48 0.38 8.45 -14.63
C LEU A 48 -0.80 9.10 -15.35
N ALA A 49 -0.76 9.10 -16.68
CA ALA A 49 -1.90 9.50 -17.48
C ALA A 49 -3.06 8.52 -17.26
N ASP A 50 -4.30 9.01 -17.35
CA ASP A 50 -5.48 8.15 -17.37
C ASP A 50 -5.48 7.38 -18.69
N GLU A 51 -5.06 6.11 -18.65
CA GLU A 51 -5.15 5.24 -19.81
C GLU A 51 -6.60 4.77 -19.94
N GLU A 52 -7.33 5.36 -20.89
CA GLU A 52 -8.63 4.84 -21.34
C GLU A 52 -8.46 3.36 -21.70
N HIS A 53 -8.97 2.48 -20.84
CA HIS A 53 -9.10 1.06 -21.16
C HIS A 53 -10.15 0.94 -22.27
N LYS A 54 -9.71 0.84 -23.52
CA LYS A 54 -10.56 0.51 -24.67
C LYS A 54 -11.00 -0.96 -24.65
#